data_AF-A0A179D228-F1
#
_entry.id   AF-A0A179D228-F1
#
_cell.length_a   1.000
_cell.length_b   1.000
_cell.length_c   1.000
_cell.angle_alpha   90.00
_cell.angle_beta   90.00
_cell.angle_gamma   90.00
#
_symmetry.space_group_name_H-M   'P 1'
#
loop_
_entity.id
_entity.type
_entity.pdbx_description
1 polymer ?
#
loop_
_entity_poly.entity_id
_entity_poly.type
_entity_poly.pdbx_seq_one_letter_code
_entity_poly.pdbx_strand_id
1 'polypeptide(L)'
;MSREDLENLLSGIQETWENPRGLHLAGGEPFFNFELLVFAVEKCRERNLPIEYVETNAGWCTSYEEARERFKILKEAGLTSVLISCSPFHAETVPLKRTLWAIKAAREVFGAYHVIVYMEHFVDLIRGFGEDRPVPLSEWIRIYGKEEAGRLFWKGYSLFSGGRAGFELGILAERYPYERFRGMNCMTEILLSRHCHFDPYGNYIPLFCGGLSLGRVEGDLRRFVDDYEAGKSRIIKILVEAGPFGLAEWARRNFGFEPDPEGYVGKCHLCVAVRKFLVDTGEDFPELTPRAFYENLRSHLPALHV
;
A
#
# COMPACT_ATOMS: atom_id res chain seq x y z
N MET A 1 5.63 9.32 -12.75
CA MET A 1 6.96 8.81 -13.14
C MET A 1 7.09 8.82 -14.65
N SER A 2 8.13 9.48 -15.17
CA SER A 2 8.51 9.39 -16.58
C SER A 2 9.29 8.10 -16.87
N ARG A 3 9.54 7.78 -18.14
CA ARG A 3 10.42 6.66 -18.51
C ARG A 3 11.86 6.88 -18.02
N GLU A 4 12.33 8.12 -18.06
CA GLU A 4 13.65 8.51 -17.59
C GLU A 4 13.80 8.31 -16.08
N ASP A 5 12.82 8.78 -15.29
CA ASP A 5 12.83 8.59 -13.82
C ASP A 5 12.87 7.10 -13.45
N LEU A 6 12.11 6.28 -14.18
CA LEU A 6 12.08 4.83 -13.96
C LEU A 6 13.42 4.19 -14.31
N GLU A 7 14.03 4.52 -15.44
CA GLU A 7 15.35 3.99 -15.79
C GLU A 7 16.43 4.40 -14.78
N ASN A 8 16.39 5.65 -14.31
CA ASN A 8 17.28 6.13 -13.27
C ASN A 8 17.09 5.34 -11.96
N LEU A 9 15.84 5.11 -11.55
CA LEU A 9 15.55 4.31 -10.37
C LEU A 9 16.04 2.85 -10.51
N LEU A 10 15.78 2.20 -11.64
CA LEU A 10 16.24 0.82 -11.89
C LEU A 10 17.76 0.71 -11.92
N SER A 11 18.44 1.69 -12.51
CA SER A 11 19.92 1.73 -12.53
C SER A 11 20.47 1.95 -11.12
N GLY A 12 19.88 2.89 -10.37
CA GLY A 12 20.21 3.12 -8.97
C GLY A 12 20.00 1.89 -8.09
N ILE A 13 18.92 1.12 -8.29
CA ILE A 13 18.67 -0.15 -7.59
C ILE A 13 19.84 -1.12 -7.80
N GLN A 14 20.28 -1.27 -9.05
CA GLN A 14 21.36 -2.19 -9.43
C GLN A 14 22.72 -1.78 -8.84
N GLU A 15 22.99 -0.47 -8.79
CA GLU A 15 24.23 0.09 -8.24
C GLU A 15 24.25 0.10 -6.70
N THR A 16 23.07 0.23 -6.08
CA THR A 16 22.93 0.30 -4.62
C THR A 16 22.96 -1.07 -3.97
N TRP A 17 22.29 -2.04 -4.59
CA TRP A 17 22.14 -3.38 -4.05
C TRP A 17 22.71 -4.39 -5.04
N GLU A 18 23.84 -4.99 -4.69
CA GLU A 18 24.54 -5.98 -5.54
C GLU A 18 23.66 -7.18 -5.93
N ASN A 19 22.67 -7.51 -5.10
CA ASN A 19 21.71 -8.59 -5.36
C ASN A 19 20.33 -8.23 -4.78
N PRO A 20 19.52 -7.40 -5.47
CA PRO A 20 18.19 -7.07 -5.01
C PRO A 20 17.36 -8.36 -4.99
N ARG A 21 16.71 -8.67 -3.85
CA ARG A 21 16.02 -9.96 -3.66
C ARG A 21 14.87 -10.15 -4.65
N GLY A 22 14.20 -9.08 -5.01
CA GLY A 22 13.01 -9.10 -5.84
C GLY A 22 12.40 -7.70 -5.97
N LEU A 23 11.84 -7.43 -7.14
CA LEU A 23 11.07 -6.23 -7.45
C LEU A 23 9.61 -6.59 -7.65
N HIS A 24 8.73 -5.78 -7.06
CA HIS A 24 7.29 -5.85 -7.28
C HIS A 24 6.88 -4.63 -8.09
N LEU A 25 6.29 -4.84 -9.25
CA LEU A 25 5.71 -3.76 -10.04
C LEU A 25 4.25 -3.61 -9.61
N ALA A 26 3.99 -2.57 -8.82
CA ALA A 26 2.70 -2.31 -8.19
C ALA A 26 2.34 -0.82 -8.28
N GLY A 27 1.62 -0.31 -7.29
CA GLY A 27 1.05 1.05 -7.26
C GLY A 27 -0.45 1.01 -7.52
N GLY A 28 -1.15 2.15 -7.36
CA GLY A 28 -2.62 2.18 -7.32
C GLY A 28 -3.31 1.21 -8.28
N GLU A 29 -2.92 1.24 -9.56
CA GLU A 29 -3.13 0.14 -10.52
C GLU A 29 -2.09 0.25 -11.66
N PRO A 30 -1.09 -0.66 -11.78
CA PRO A 30 -0.05 -0.54 -12.81
C PRO A 30 -0.56 -0.69 -14.25
N PHE A 31 -1.68 -1.38 -14.47
CA PHE A 31 -2.28 -1.48 -15.81
C PHE A 31 -2.95 -0.18 -16.27
N PHE A 32 -3.10 0.81 -15.38
CA PHE A 32 -3.58 2.14 -15.77
C PHE A 32 -2.63 2.83 -16.74
N ASN A 33 -1.31 2.63 -16.58
CA ASN A 33 -0.31 3.07 -17.54
C ASN A 33 0.40 1.84 -18.13
N PHE A 34 -0.33 1.11 -18.97
CA PHE A 34 0.11 -0.17 -19.52
C PHE A 34 1.41 -0.05 -20.33
N GLU A 35 1.62 1.04 -21.07
CA GLU A 35 2.86 1.25 -21.83
C GLU A 35 4.08 1.41 -20.92
N LEU A 36 3.94 2.16 -19.82
CA LEU A 36 5.01 2.30 -18.84
C LEU A 36 5.28 0.97 -18.12
N LEU A 37 4.24 0.17 -17.85
CA LEU A 37 4.38 -1.14 -17.25
C LEU A 37 5.17 -2.10 -18.16
N VAL A 38 4.81 -2.18 -19.44
CA VAL A 38 5.55 -3.00 -20.43
C VAL A 38 7.02 -2.54 -20.48
N PHE A 39 7.25 -1.23 -20.60
CA PHE A 39 8.59 -0.66 -20.59
C PHE A 39 9.38 -1.02 -19.31
N ALA A 40 8.75 -0.97 -18.13
CA ALA A 40 9.38 -1.37 -16.88
C ALA A 40 9.83 -2.84 -16.89
N VAL A 41 8.97 -3.74 -17.38
CA VAL A 41 9.27 -5.17 -17.49
C VAL A 41 10.46 -5.40 -18.43
N GLU A 42 10.47 -4.75 -19.60
CA GLU A 42 11.57 -4.85 -20.56
C GLU A 42 12.89 -4.36 -19.94
N LYS A 43 12.87 -3.22 -19.23
CA LYS A 43 14.07 -2.63 -18.63
C LYS A 43 14.62 -3.45 -17.47
N CYS A 44 13.76 -4.07 -16.67
CA CYS A 44 14.17 -5.04 -15.67
C CYS A 44 14.83 -6.27 -16.31
N ARG A 45 14.22 -6.81 -17.38
CA ARG A 45 14.80 -7.95 -18.12
C ARG A 45 16.17 -7.61 -18.70
N GLU A 46 16.32 -6.48 -19.38
CA GLU A 46 17.61 -6.01 -19.94
C GLU A 46 18.72 -5.92 -18.89
N ARG A 47 18.37 -5.53 -17.66
CA ARG A 47 19.31 -5.36 -16.54
C ARG A 47 19.48 -6.61 -15.67
N ASN A 48 18.78 -7.70 -15.98
CA ASN A 48 18.69 -8.90 -15.13
C ASN A 48 18.19 -8.59 -13.70
N LEU A 49 17.32 -7.60 -13.54
CA LEU A 49 16.66 -7.31 -12.26
C LEU A 49 15.49 -8.29 -12.05
N PRO A 50 15.43 -9.00 -10.91
CA PRO A 50 14.43 -10.02 -10.67
C PRO A 50 13.08 -9.37 -10.36
N ILE A 51 12.13 -9.45 -11.29
CA ILE A 51 10.72 -9.16 -10.99
C ILE A 51 10.12 -10.41 -10.35
N GLU A 52 9.64 -10.31 -9.10
CA GLU A 52 8.89 -11.43 -8.50
C GLU A 52 7.49 -11.49 -9.09
N TYR A 53 6.79 -10.34 -9.18
CA TYR A 53 5.49 -10.25 -9.82
C TYR A 53 5.09 -8.81 -10.18
N VAL A 54 4.13 -8.70 -11.09
CA VAL A 54 3.26 -7.52 -11.22
C VAL A 54 2.02 -7.74 -10.37
N GLU A 55 1.66 -6.77 -9.54
CA GLU A 55 0.42 -6.79 -8.73
C GLU A 55 -0.70 -5.99 -9.41
N THR A 56 -1.91 -6.53 -9.44
CA THR A 56 -3.08 -5.89 -10.09
C THR A 56 -4.37 -6.14 -9.31
N ASN A 57 -5.24 -5.13 -9.24
CA ASN A 57 -6.60 -5.27 -8.69
C ASN A 57 -7.62 -5.81 -9.72
N ALA A 58 -7.18 -5.99 -10.97
CA ALA A 58 -7.98 -6.50 -12.10
C ALA A 58 -9.15 -5.59 -12.53
N GLY A 59 -9.24 -4.37 -12.02
CA GLY A 59 -10.27 -3.40 -12.39
C GLY A 59 -10.27 -3.06 -13.87
N TRP A 60 -9.12 -3.13 -14.54
CA TRP A 60 -8.97 -2.92 -15.98
C TRP A 60 -9.46 -4.09 -16.84
N CYS A 61 -9.65 -5.29 -16.29
CA CYS A 61 -10.03 -6.49 -17.04
C CYS A 61 -11.54 -6.46 -17.36
N THR A 62 -11.91 -5.88 -18.51
CA THR A 62 -13.32 -5.79 -18.93
C THR A 62 -13.80 -7.02 -19.71
N SER A 63 -12.87 -7.84 -20.19
CA SER A 63 -13.13 -9.16 -20.77
C SER A 63 -11.98 -10.12 -20.52
N TYR A 64 -12.23 -11.41 -20.77
CA TYR A 64 -11.20 -12.44 -20.75
C TYR A 64 -10.12 -12.19 -21.81
N GLU A 65 -10.55 -11.79 -23.01
CA GLU A 65 -9.69 -11.56 -24.17
C GLU A 65 -8.72 -10.39 -23.92
N GLU A 66 -9.21 -9.29 -23.33
CA GLU A 66 -8.37 -8.14 -22.95
C GLU A 66 -7.31 -8.55 -21.94
N ALA A 67 -7.69 -9.32 -20.91
CA ALA A 67 -6.73 -9.81 -19.92
C ALA A 67 -5.67 -10.71 -20.56
N ARG A 68 -6.11 -11.64 -21.39
CA ARG A 68 -5.22 -12.58 -22.08
C ARG A 68 -4.23 -11.86 -22.99
N GLU A 69 -4.67 -10.86 -23.75
CA GLU A 69 -3.82 -10.09 -24.64
C GLU A 69 -2.76 -9.30 -23.85
N ARG A 70 -3.18 -8.54 -22.83
CA ARG A 70 -2.23 -7.77 -22.02
C ARG A 70 -1.23 -8.64 -21.27
N PHE A 71 -1.67 -9.78 -20.73
CA PHE A 71 -0.76 -10.71 -20.08
C PHE A 71 0.24 -11.35 -21.06
N LYS A 72 -0.17 -11.64 -22.30
CA LYS A 72 0.77 -12.12 -23.33
C LYS A 72 1.85 -11.10 -23.66
N ILE A 73 1.46 -9.84 -23.85
CA ILE A 73 2.41 -8.74 -24.09
C ILE A 73 3.41 -8.66 -22.93
N LEU A 74 2.95 -8.71 -21.68
CA LEU A 74 3.85 -8.70 -20.52
C LEU A 74 4.76 -9.93 -20.45
N LYS A 75 4.24 -11.11 -20.77
CA LYS A 75 5.05 -12.34 -20.84
C LYS A 75 6.14 -12.24 -21.90
N GLU A 76 5.83 -11.72 -23.08
CA GLU A 76 6.77 -11.49 -24.18
C GLU A 76 7.84 -10.43 -23.81
N ALA A 77 7.43 -9.39 -23.06
CA ALA A 77 8.33 -8.39 -22.49
C ALA A 77 9.31 -8.96 -21.45
N GLY A 78 8.98 -10.10 -20.82
CA GLY A 78 9.84 -10.79 -19.86
C GLY A 78 9.24 -11.06 -18.49
N LEU A 79 7.95 -10.75 -18.28
CA LEU A 79 7.30 -11.00 -17.01
C LEU A 79 7.09 -12.51 -16.79
N THR A 80 7.40 -12.98 -15.59
CA THR A 80 7.29 -14.39 -15.22
C THR A 80 6.05 -14.69 -14.39
N SER A 81 5.70 -13.83 -13.44
CA SER A 81 4.59 -14.07 -12.51
C SER A 81 3.73 -12.83 -12.28
N VAL A 82 2.49 -13.07 -11.85
CA VAL A 82 1.53 -12.02 -11.49
C VAL A 82 0.86 -12.32 -10.15
N LEU A 83 0.54 -11.26 -9.42
CA LEU A 83 -0.29 -11.30 -8.21
C LEU A 83 -1.61 -10.58 -8.50
N ILE A 84 -2.72 -11.30 -8.33
CA ILE A 84 -4.07 -10.78 -8.54
C ILE A 84 -4.73 -10.63 -7.19
N SER A 85 -5.03 -9.38 -6.83
CA SER A 85 -5.56 -9.03 -5.51
C SER A 85 -7.08 -9.21 -5.47
N CYS A 86 -7.56 -10.07 -4.55
CA CYS A 86 -8.98 -10.31 -4.35
C CYS A 86 -9.33 -10.20 -2.87
N SER A 87 -10.02 -9.12 -2.48
CA SER A 87 -10.43 -8.91 -1.08
C SER A 87 -11.70 -8.07 -1.02
N PRO A 88 -12.34 -7.93 0.16
CA PRO A 88 -13.51 -7.07 0.32
C PRO A 88 -13.25 -5.62 -0.12
N PHE A 89 -12.02 -5.13 0.07
CA PHE A 89 -11.61 -3.78 -0.29
C PHE A 89 -11.45 -3.57 -1.81
N HIS A 90 -11.04 -4.62 -2.54
CA HIS A 90 -11.05 -4.59 -4.00
C HIS A 90 -12.46 -4.75 -4.55
N ALA A 91 -13.26 -5.63 -3.93
CA ALA A 91 -14.63 -5.92 -4.33
C ALA A 91 -15.54 -4.68 -4.24
N GLU A 92 -15.23 -3.71 -3.39
CA GLU A 92 -15.96 -2.44 -3.27
C GLU A 92 -16.05 -1.65 -4.58
N THR A 93 -15.06 -1.80 -5.48
CA THR A 93 -15.01 -1.10 -6.77
C THR A 93 -14.87 -2.03 -7.97
N VAL A 94 -14.36 -3.26 -7.79
CA VAL A 94 -14.11 -4.22 -8.86
C VAL A 94 -15.09 -5.40 -8.75
N PRO A 95 -15.96 -5.63 -9.75
CA PRO A 95 -16.78 -6.83 -9.80
C PRO A 95 -15.92 -8.10 -9.82
N LEU A 96 -16.31 -9.12 -9.05
CA LEU A 96 -15.55 -10.37 -8.94
C LEU A 96 -15.30 -11.02 -10.31
N LYS A 97 -16.25 -10.90 -11.25
CA LYS A 97 -16.11 -11.42 -12.62
C LYS A 97 -14.83 -10.97 -13.32
N ARG A 98 -14.42 -9.71 -13.13
CA ARG A 98 -13.17 -9.16 -13.70
C ARG A 98 -11.96 -9.85 -13.10
N THR A 99 -11.97 -10.05 -11.79
CA THR A 99 -10.92 -10.78 -11.08
C THR A 99 -10.83 -12.23 -11.56
N LEU A 100 -11.96 -12.92 -11.74
CA LEU A 100 -12.00 -14.30 -12.24
C LEU A 100 -11.49 -14.41 -13.68
N TRP A 101 -11.82 -13.46 -14.55
CA TRP A 101 -11.26 -13.39 -15.89
C TRP A 101 -9.75 -13.19 -15.87
N ALA A 102 -9.25 -12.25 -15.05
CA ALA A 102 -7.82 -12.04 -14.88
C ALA A 102 -7.11 -13.31 -14.38
N ILE A 103 -7.67 -13.99 -13.36
CA ILE A 103 -7.10 -15.25 -12.83
C ILE A 103 -7.05 -16.32 -13.92
N LYS A 104 -8.15 -16.50 -14.66
CA LYS A 104 -8.21 -17.50 -15.74
C LYS A 104 -7.20 -17.19 -16.84
N ALA A 105 -7.14 -15.94 -17.30
CA ALA A 105 -6.24 -15.52 -18.37
C ALA A 105 -4.78 -15.61 -17.93
N ALA A 106 -4.45 -15.18 -16.72
CA ALA A 106 -3.11 -15.30 -16.16
C ALA A 106 -2.66 -16.76 -16.04
N ARG A 107 -3.55 -17.66 -15.59
CA ARG A 107 -3.25 -19.09 -15.50
C ARG A 107 -3.02 -19.72 -16.88
N GLU A 108 -3.75 -19.29 -17.92
CA GLU A 108 -3.48 -19.71 -19.30
C GLU A 108 -2.10 -19.21 -19.78
N VAL A 109 -1.78 -17.94 -19.53
CA VAL A 109 -0.59 -17.28 -20.08
C VAL A 109 0.69 -17.65 -19.32
N PHE A 110 0.71 -17.50 -18.00
CA PHE A 110 1.90 -17.72 -17.18
C PHE A 110 2.00 -19.15 -16.62
N GLY A 111 0.88 -19.86 -16.53
CA GLY A 111 0.78 -21.16 -15.84
C GLY A 111 0.45 -20.99 -14.35
N ALA A 112 -0.23 -21.98 -13.77
CA ALA A 112 -0.79 -21.87 -12.42
C ALA A 112 0.24 -21.58 -11.31
N TYR A 113 1.47 -22.10 -11.44
CA TYR A 113 2.55 -21.88 -10.46
C TYR A 113 3.10 -20.44 -10.46
N HIS A 114 2.80 -19.66 -11.51
CA HIS A 114 3.24 -18.27 -11.68
C HIS A 114 2.11 -17.26 -11.42
N VAL A 115 0.99 -17.71 -10.86
CA VAL A 115 -0.15 -16.85 -10.55
C VAL A 115 -0.46 -16.93 -9.07
N ILE A 116 -0.28 -15.80 -8.38
CA ILE A 116 -0.64 -15.65 -6.98
C ILE A 116 -2.04 -15.04 -6.94
N VAL A 117 -3.01 -15.76 -6.37
CA VAL A 117 -4.31 -15.18 -6.02
C VAL A 117 -4.21 -14.70 -4.58
N TYR A 118 -3.96 -13.41 -4.41
CA TYR A 118 -3.80 -12.86 -3.06
C TYR A 118 -5.14 -12.90 -2.34
N MET A 119 -5.12 -13.47 -1.14
CA MET A 119 -6.30 -13.65 -0.30
C MET A 119 -7.38 -14.54 -0.94
N GLU A 120 -6.97 -15.65 -1.59
CA GLU A 120 -7.84 -16.57 -2.36
C GLU A 120 -9.11 -17.01 -1.64
N HIS A 121 -9.09 -17.18 -0.31
CA HIS A 121 -10.27 -17.53 0.48
C HIS A 121 -11.42 -16.51 0.39
N PHE A 122 -11.14 -15.25 0.05
CA PHE A 122 -12.18 -14.24 -0.19
C PHE A 122 -12.88 -14.40 -1.54
N VAL A 123 -12.32 -15.14 -2.50
CA VAL A 123 -12.98 -15.36 -3.80
C VAL A 123 -14.35 -16.00 -3.60
N ASP A 124 -14.43 -17.03 -2.78
CA ASP A 124 -15.69 -17.75 -2.51
C ASP A 124 -16.64 -16.91 -1.65
N LEU A 125 -16.10 -16.15 -0.68
CA LEU A 125 -16.91 -15.24 0.14
C LEU A 125 -17.55 -14.14 -0.71
N ILE A 126 -16.78 -13.49 -1.60
CA ILE A 126 -17.28 -12.47 -2.53
C ILE A 126 -18.30 -13.08 -3.48
N ARG A 127 -18.08 -14.32 -3.97
CA ARG A 127 -19.02 -15.01 -4.87
C ARG A 127 -20.41 -15.15 -4.24
N GLY A 128 -20.50 -15.26 -2.92
CA GLY A 128 -21.78 -15.26 -2.18
C GLY A 128 -22.64 -14.00 -2.39
N PHE A 129 -22.05 -12.87 -2.76
CA PHE A 129 -22.75 -11.62 -3.07
C PHE A 129 -23.11 -11.46 -4.55
N GLY A 130 -22.57 -12.34 -5.41
CA GLY A 130 -22.66 -12.27 -6.88
C GLY A 130 -21.37 -11.79 -7.55
N GLU A 131 -21.26 -12.01 -8.86
CA GLU A 131 -20.01 -11.75 -9.60
C GLU A 131 -20.03 -10.48 -10.47
N ASP A 132 -21.22 -10.03 -10.87
CA ASP A 132 -21.38 -9.02 -11.94
C ASP A 132 -21.26 -7.57 -11.47
N ARG A 133 -21.34 -7.30 -10.17
CA ARG A 133 -21.28 -5.95 -9.59
C ARG A 133 -20.28 -5.84 -8.44
N PRO A 134 -19.76 -4.63 -8.16
CA PRO A 134 -18.99 -4.40 -6.93
C PRO A 134 -19.85 -4.65 -5.68
N VAL A 135 -19.18 -4.99 -4.58
CA VAL A 135 -19.77 -5.31 -3.28
C VAL A 135 -19.28 -4.27 -2.26
N PRO A 136 -20.08 -3.25 -1.92
CA PRO A 136 -19.72 -2.27 -0.92
C PRO A 136 -19.46 -2.90 0.46
N LEU A 137 -18.55 -2.33 1.26
CA LEU A 137 -18.27 -2.83 2.60
C LEU A 137 -19.49 -2.82 3.53
N SER A 138 -20.45 -1.90 3.30
CA SER A 138 -21.72 -1.87 4.02
C SER A 138 -22.58 -3.12 3.81
N GLU A 139 -22.50 -3.78 2.64
CA GLU A 139 -23.22 -5.04 2.39
C GLU A 139 -22.65 -6.19 3.21
N TRP A 140 -21.33 -6.22 3.43
CA TRP A 140 -20.70 -7.18 4.33
C TRP A 140 -21.21 -7.01 5.76
N ILE A 141 -21.30 -5.77 6.24
CA ILE A 141 -21.81 -5.45 7.58
C ILE A 141 -23.29 -5.82 7.68
N ARG A 142 -24.09 -5.53 6.64
CA ARG A 142 -25.52 -5.88 6.59
C ARG A 142 -25.75 -7.39 6.67
N ILE A 143 -24.92 -8.19 6.01
CA ILE A 143 -25.08 -9.65 5.93
C ILE A 143 -24.46 -10.37 7.13
N TYR A 144 -23.23 -10.03 7.49
CA TYR A 144 -22.48 -10.74 8.54
C TYR A 144 -22.64 -10.11 9.92
N GLY A 145 -23.14 -8.87 10.00
CA GLY A 145 -23.11 -8.08 11.22
C GLY A 145 -21.73 -7.47 11.49
N LYS A 146 -21.73 -6.48 12.39
CA LYS A 146 -20.56 -5.65 12.70
C LYS A 146 -19.35 -6.47 13.17
N GLU A 147 -19.58 -7.40 14.09
CA GLU A 147 -18.52 -8.18 14.73
C GLU A 147 -17.82 -9.11 13.72
N GLU A 148 -18.59 -9.86 12.93
CA GLU A 148 -18.04 -10.81 11.97
C GLU A 148 -17.42 -10.09 10.77
N ALA A 149 -18.05 -9.02 10.25
CA ALA A 149 -17.42 -8.19 9.22
C ALA A 149 -16.10 -7.58 9.72
N GLY A 150 -16.07 -7.08 10.95
CA GLY A 150 -14.84 -6.61 11.60
C GLY A 150 -13.78 -7.71 11.70
N ARG A 151 -14.16 -8.94 12.08
CA ARG A 151 -13.26 -10.09 12.13
C ARG A 151 -12.70 -10.44 10.75
N LEU A 152 -13.53 -10.48 9.71
CA LEU A 152 -13.12 -10.74 8.33
C LEU A 152 -12.14 -9.69 7.84
N PHE A 153 -12.42 -8.40 8.09
CA PHE A 153 -11.57 -7.30 7.64
C PHE A 153 -10.26 -7.23 8.42
N TRP A 154 -10.30 -7.17 9.74
CA TRP A 154 -9.10 -6.96 10.55
C TRP A 154 -8.24 -8.21 10.70
N LYS A 155 -8.85 -9.39 10.82
CA LYS A 155 -8.11 -10.66 11.00
C LYS A 155 -8.05 -11.48 9.72
N GLY A 156 -9.15 -11.65 9.00
CA GLY A 156 -9.20 -12.43 7.76
C GLY A 156 -8.29 -11.86 6.67
N TYR A 157 -8.35 -10.55 6.45
CA TYR A 157 -7.46 -9.86 5.51
C TYR A 157 -6.14 -9.39 6.14
N SER A 158 -6.00 -9.43 7.47
CA SER A 158 -4.84 -8.85 8.19
C SER A 158 -4.66 -7.36 7.93
N LEU A 159 -5.73 -6.58 8.09
CA LEU A 159 -5.72 -5.15 7.79
C LEU A 159 -4.80 -4.35 8.72
N PHE A 160 -4.01 -3.47 8.13
CA PHE A 160 -3.16 -2.53 8.87
C PHE A 160 -3.92 -1.23 9.15
N SER A 161 -3.81 -0.72 10.39
CA SER A 161 -4.49 0.52 10.80
C SER A 161 -3.79 1.81 10.35
N GLY A 162 -2.71 1.70 9.57
CA GLY A 162 -1.82 2.78 9.12
C GLY A 162 -2.28 3.56 7.88
N GLY A 163 -3.58 3.87 7.80
CA GLY A 163 -4.16 4.63 6.69
C GLY A 163 -5.67 4.76 6.86
N ARG A 164 -6.42 4.84 5.76
CA ARG A 164 -7.90 4.92 5.76
C ARG A 164 -8.58 3.90 6.67
N ALA A 165 -8.03 2.68 6.75
CA ALA A 165 -8.53 1.62 7.61
C ALA A 165 -8.69 2.04 9.09
N GLY A 166 -7.74 2.81 9.63
CA GLY A 166 -7.83 3.29 11.01
C GLY A 166 -9.01 4.24 11.24
N PHE A 167 -9.28 5.11 10.26
CA PHE A 167 -10.29 6.15 10.35
C PHE A 167 -11.70 5.66 9.99
N GLU A 168 -11.82 4.86 8.94
CA GLU A 168 -13.11 4.42 8.39
C GLU A 168 -13.60 3.11 9.01
N LEU A 169 -12.68 2.19 9.26
CA LEU A 169 -13.02 0.84 9.73
C LEU A 169 -12.75 0.65 11.22
N GLY A 170 -12.30 1.71 11.91
CA GLY A 170 -12.04 1.68 13.34
C GLY A 170 -13.30 1.45 14.17
N ILE A 171 -14.48 1.78 13.64
CA ILE A 171 -15.76 1.42 14.27
C ILE A 171 -15.96 -0.09 14.37
N LEU A 172 -15.32 -0.88 13.51
CA LEU A 172 -15.41 -2.34 13.45
C LEU A 172 -14.30 -3.05 14.26
N ALA A 173 -13.52 -2.29 15.04
CA ALA A 173 -12.41 -2.82 15.84
C ALA A 173 -12.46 -2.27 17.28
N GLU A 174 -11.76 -2.97 18.16
CA GLU A 174 -11.48 -2.46 19.51
C GLU A 174 -10.55 -1.23 19.40
N ARG A 175 -10.86 -0.19 20.18
CA ARG A 175 -10.05 1.03 20.26
C ARG A 175 -9.42 1.13 21.64
N TYR A 176 -8.23 1.72 21.67
CA TYR A 176 -7.43 1.83 22.88
C TYR A 176 -6.95 3.27 23.11
N PRO A 177 -6.83 3.70 24.38
CA PRO A 177 -6.21 4.99 24.70
C PRO A 177 -4.77 5.03 24.15
N TYR A 178 -4.32 6.20 23.71
CA TYR A 178 -3.02 6.34 23.03
C TYR A 178 -1.83 5.92 23.93
N GLU A 179 -1.97 6.01 25.25
CA GLU A 179 -0.99 5.54 26.23
C GLU A 179 -0.67 4.05 26.10
N ARG A 180 -1.59 3.24 25.56
CA ARG A 180 -1.36 1.81 25.30
C ARG A 180 -0.16 1.58 24.38
N PHE A 181 0.14 2.54 23.51
CA PHE A 181 1.24 2.41 22.54
C PHE A 181 2.58 2.95 23.06
N ARG A 182 2.66 3.31 24.35
CA ARG A 182 3.92 3.72 24.99
C ARG A 182 4.96 2.58 24.90
N GLY A 183 6.17 2.93 24.47
CA GLY A 183 7.28 1.98 24.30
C GLY A 183 7.25 1.20 22.98
N MET A 184 6.22 1.37 22.14
CA MET A 184 6.17 0.77 20.81
C MET A 184 6.77 1.71 19.76
N ASN A 185 8.04 1.50 19.40
CA ASN A 185 8.71 2.29 18.37
C ASN A 185 8.52 1.75 16.95
N CYS A 186 9.13 2.43 15.96
CA CYS A 186 9.07 2.09 14.54
C CYS A 186 10.47 1.82 13.93
N MET A 187 11.45 1.45 14.76
CA MET A 187 12.81 1.13 14.30
C MET A 187 12.80 0.05 13.21
N THR A 188 12.03 -1.02 13.45
CA THR A 188 11.95 -2.15 12.51
C THR A 188 11.32 -1.74 11.19
N GLU A 189 10.20 -1.02 11.23
CA GLU A 189 9.46 -0.62 10.04
C GLU A 189 10.21 0.44 9.21
N ILE A 190 10.95 1.34 9.88
CA ILE A 190 11.60 2.48 9.22
C ILE A 190 13.04 2.18 8.79
N LEU A 191 13.87 1.58 9.66
CA LEU A 191 15.30 1.44 9.41
C LEU A 191 15.74 0.00 9.13
N LEU A 192 15.02 -1.01 9.65
CA LEU A 192 15.43 -2.42 9.52
C LEU A 192 14.56 -3.21 8.55
N SER A 193 13.62 -2.54 7.87
CA SER A 193 12.75 -3.18 6.89
C SER A 193 13.59 -3.65 5.70
N ARG A 194 13.37 -4.89 5.26
CA ARG A 194 13.93 -5.42 4.02
C ARG A 194 13.05 -5.13 2.80
N HIS A 195 12.01 -4.33 3.00
CA HIS A 195 11.01 -3.97 2.01
C HIS A 195 10.77 -2.46 2.06
N CYS A 196 10.79 -1.83 0.90
CA CYS A 196 10.49 -0.41 0.73
C CYS A 196 9.68 -0.22 -0.55
N HIS A 197 9.05 0.94 -0.67
CA HIS A 197 8.34 1.32 -1.89
C HIS A 197 8.91 2.63 -2.42
N PHE A 198 8.88 2.75 -3.75
CA PHE A 198 9.10 4.00 -4.45
C PHE A 198 7.78 4.42 -5.07
N ASP A 199 7.29 5.60 -4.73
CA ASP A 199 6.10 6.12 -5.38
C ASP A 199 6.42 6.75 -6.76
N PRO A 200 5.41 7.07 -7.58
CA PRO A 200 5.62 7.67 -8.89
C PRO A 200 6.28 9.07 -8.88
N TYR A 201 6.48 9.66 -7.71
CA TYR A 201 7.15 10.95 -7.50
C TYR A 201 8.60 10.78 -7.04
N GLY A 202 9.05 9.55 -6.78
CA GLY A 202 10.40 9.22 -6.33
C GLY A 202 10.57 9.20 -4.81
N ASN A 203 9.49 9.27 -4.02
CA ASN A 203 9.60 9.19 -2.57
C ASN A 203 9.97 7.77 -2.14
N TYR A 204 10.99 7.66 -1.26
CA TYR A 204 11.30 6.42 -0.56
C TYR A 204 10.35 6.25 0.62
N ILE A 205 9.49 5.23 0.55
CA ILE A 205 8.50 4.93 1.59
C ILE A 205 8.95 3.67 2.36
N PRO A 206 9.17 3.76 3.69
CA PRO A 206 9.60 2.62 4.46
C PRO A 206 8.43 1.66 4.73
N LEU A 207 8.64 0.36 4.45
CA LEU A 207 7.62 -0.69 4.61
C LEU A 207 6.26 -0.21 4.06
N PHE A 208 5.19 -0.22 4.87
CA PHE A 208 3.84 0.22 4.49
C PHE A 208 3.46 1.57 5.12
N CYS A 209 4.44 2.41 5.46
CA CYS A 209 4.23 3.69 6.13
C CYS A 209 3.76 4.79 5.15
N GLY A 210 2.56 4.62 4.56
CA GLY A 210 1.97 5.61 3.65
C GLY A 210 1.97 7.03 4.23
N GLY A 211 2.25 8.01 3.36
CA GLY A 211 2.39 9.42 3.71
C GLY A 211 3.66 9.78 4.48
N LEU A 212 4.57 8.83 4.70
CA LEU A 212 5.90 9.07 5.26
C LEU A 212 6.96 8.82 4.18
N SER A 213 7.80 9.80 3.93
CA SER A 213 8.93 9.70 3.00
C SER A 213 10.24 9.86 3.77
N LEU A 214 11.22 9.00 3.47
CA LEU A 214 12.60 9.18 3.92
C LEU A 214 13.38 10.17 3.04
N GLY A 215 12.74 10.65 1.98
CA GLY A 215 13.26 11.61 1.03
C GLY A 215 12.93 11.20 -0.40
N ARG A 216 13.12 12.14 -1.31
CA ARG A 216 12.90 11.94 -2.74
C ARG A 216 14.21 11.53 -3.40
N VAL A 217 14.18 10.43 -4.14
CA VAL A 217 15.31 9.96 -4.93
C VAL A 217 15.31 10.67 -6.27
N GLU A 218 16.25 11.61 -6.45
CA GLU A 218 16.45 12.34 -7.70
C GLU A 218 17.77 11.88 -8.33
N GLY A 219 17.69 10.90 -9.23
CA GLY A 219 18.85 10.32 -9.91
C GLY A 219 19.56 9.25 -9.08
N ASP A 220 20.56 9.65 -8.31
CA ASP A 220 21.53 8.76 -7.67
C ASP A 220 21.00 8.13 -6.37
N LEU A 221 20.38 6.95 -6.49
CA LEU A 221 19.88 6.19 -5.35
C LEU A 221 21.01 5.76 -4.40
N ARG A 222 22.20 5.47 -4.92
CA ARG A 222 23.31 5.00 -4.10
C ARG A 222 23.73 6.08 -3.13
N ARG A 223 23.93 7.29 -3.65
CA ARG A 223 24.21 8.47 -2.85
C ARG A 223 23.08 8.77 -1.87
N PHE A 224 21.82 8.66 -2.28
CA PHE A 224 20.68 8.85 -1.38
C PHE A 224 20.77 7.93 -0.16
N VAL A 225 21.09 6.64 -0.36
CA VAL A 225 21.22 5.66 0.72
C VAL A 225 22.46 5.93 1.57
N ASP A 226 23.60 6.23 0.96
CA ASP A 226 24.87 6.47 1.67
C ASP A 226 24.81 7.77 2.52
N ASP A 227 24.12 8.81 2.05
CA ASP A 227 23.95 10.09 2.74
C ASP A 227 22.77 10.10 3.76
N TYR A 228 21.97 9.02 3.81
CA TYR A 228 20.77 8.96 4.64
C TYR A 228 21.12 8.92 6.13
N GLU A 229 20.59 9.90 6.86
CA GLU A 229 20.73 10.00 8.31
C GLU A 229 19.35 10.13 8.96
N ALA A 230 18.90 9.08 9.62
CA ALA A 230 17.61 9.05 10.31
C ALA A 230 17.43 10.19 11.33
N GLY A 231 18.53 10.72 11.88
CA GLY A 231 18.54 11.82 12.85
C GLY A 231 18.30 13.21 12.25
N LYS A 232 18.41 13.39 10.92
CA LYS A 232 18.14 14.67 10.25
C LYS A 232 16.67 15.06 10.36
N SER A 233 15.78 14.09 10.19
CA SER A 233 14.34 14.29 10.35
C SER A 233 13.91 14.16 11.80
N ARG A 234 13.28 15.22 12.34
CA ARG A 234 12.73 15.21 13.70
C ARG A 234 11.65 14.14 13.86
N ILE A 235 10.75 14.02 12.88
CA ILE A 235 9.63 13.07 12.93
C ILE A 235 10.15 11.63 12.84
N ILE A 236 11.06 11.35 11.91
CA ILE A 236 11.64 10.00 11.77
C ILE A 236 12.39 9.62 13.04
N LYS A 237 13.23 10.52 13.58
CA LYS A 237 13.94 10.28 14.84
C LYS A 237 12.98 9.90 15.97
N ILE A 238 11.91 10.68 16.17
CA ILE A 238 10.92 10.40 17.21
C ILE A 238 10.23 9.05 16.98
N LEU A 239 9.83 8.74 15.74
CA LEU A 239 9.18 7.46 15.42
C LEU A 239 10.09 6.27 15.66
N VAL A 240 11.37 6.38 15.32
CA VAL A 240 12.37 5.33 15.52
C VAL A 240 12.69 5.13 17.00
N GLU A 241 12.79 6.20 17.79
CA GLU A 241 13.18 6.11 19.20
C GLU A 241 11.99 5.84 20.13
N ALA A 242 10.89 6.55 19.96
CA ALA A 242 9.75 6.60 20.88
C ALA A 242 8.39 6.27 20.24
N GLY A 243 8.37 6.07 18.92
CA GLY A 243 7.19 5.62 18.19
C GLY A 243 6.06 6.64 18.12
N PRO A 244 4.86 6.17 17.71
CA PRO A 244 3.68 7.01 17.55
C PRO A 244 3.24 7.70 18.85
N PHE A 245 3.45 7.06 20.00
CA PHE A 245 3.20 7.66 21.30
C PHE A 245 4.14 8.86 21.57
N GLY A 246 5.44 8.72 21.29
CA GLY A 246 6.40 9.81 21.42
C GLY A 246 6.08 10.97 20.47
N LEU A 247 5.64 10.67 19.25
CA LEU A 247 5.22 11.68 18.29
C LEU A 247 3.99 12.44 18.78
N ALA A 248 3.00 11.74 19.34
CA ALA A 248 1.81 12.36 19.93
C ALA A 248 2.17 13.31 21.08
N GLU A 249 3.05 12.89 21.99
CA GLU A 249 3.50 13.73 23.11
C GLU A 249 4.27 14.97 22.65
N TRP A 250 5.12 14.80 21.63
CA TRP A 250 5.83 15.93 21.03
C TRP A 250 4.86 16.90 20.35
N ALA A 251 3.93 16.39 19.54
CA ALA A 251 2.92 17.20 18.86
C ALA A 251 2.00 17.93 19.85
N ARG A 252 1.63 17.29 20.97
CA ARG A 252 0.82 17.89 22.04
C ARG A 252 1.51 19.09 22.68
N ARG A 253 2.80 18.97 22.98
CA ARG A 253 3.58 20.02 23.66
C ARG A 253 3.92 21.20 22.74
N ASN A 254 4.12 20.94 21.44
CA ASN A 254 4.64 21.95 20.52
C ASN A 254 3.58 22.55 19.59
N PHE A 255 2.51 21.80 19.31
CA PHE A 255 1.49 22.19 18.32
C PHE A 255 0.06 22.05 18.84
N GLY A 256 -0.16 21.52 20.05
CA GLY A 256 -1.50 21.40 20.65
C GLY A 256 -2.30 20.18 20.18
N PHE A 257 -1.64 19.10 19.75
CA PHE A 257 -2.34 17.85 19.42
C PHE A 257 -3.10 17.29 20.63
N GLU A 258 -4.40 17.06 20.45
CA GLU A 258 -5.25 16.41 21.45
C GLU A 258 -5.55 14.96 21.00
N PRO A 259 -5.14 13.94 21.77
CA PRO A 259 -5.49 12.56 21.48
C PRO A 259 -7.00 12.35 21.50
N ASP A 260 -7.49 11.51 20.58
CA ASP A 260 -8.91 11.17 20.48
C ASP A 260 -9.35 10.41 21.74
N PRO A 261 -10.37 10.91 22.49
CA PRO A 261 -10.87 10.25 23.68
C PRO A 261 -11.47 8.86 23.41
N GLU A 262 -11.94 8.60 22.19
CA GLU A 262 -12.41 7.26 21.77
C GLU A 262 -11.25 6.30 21.46
N GLY A 263 -10.01 6.80 21.43
CA GLY A 263 -8.80 6.01 21.26
C GLY A 263 -8.52 5.58 19.82
N TYR A 264 -7.64 4.59 19.64
CA TYR A 264 -7.11 4.17 18.34
C TYR A 264 -7.08 2.66 18.23
N VAL A 265 -7.28 2.16 17.01
CA VAL A 265 -7.24 0.71 16.68
C VAL A 265 -5.84 0.12 16.84
N GLY A 266 -4.80 0.94 16.63
CA GLY A 266 -3.42 0.49 16.78
C GLY A 266 -2.42 1.64 16.68
N LYS A 267 -1.13 1.35 16.92
CA LYS A 267 -0.06 2.35 16.90
C LYS A 267 0.01 3.10 15.56
N CYS A 268 -0.29 2.42 14.45
CA CYS A 268 -0.25 3.02 13.12
C CYS A 268 -1.43 3.98 12.87
N HIS A 269 -2.62 3.70 13.43
CA HIS A 269 -3.73 4.65 13.42
C HIS A 269 -3.35 5.92 14.19
N LEU A 270 -2.82 5.80 15.41
CA LEU A 270 -2.30 6.95 16.17
C LEU A 270 -1.24 7.72 15.35
N CYS A 271 -0.28 7.00 14.76
CA CYS A 271 0.79 7.60 13.95
C CYS A 271 0.22 8.46 12.80
N VAL A 272 -0.75 7.92 12.06
CA VAL A 272 -1.38 8.67 10.97
C VAL A 272 -2.19 9.85 11.50
N ALA A 273 -2.92 9.70 12.61
CA ALA A 273 -3.69 10.79 13.21
C ALA A 273 -2.80 11.97 13.62
N VAL A 274 -1.67 11.70 14.29
CA VAL A 274 -0.72 12.75 14.67
C VAL A 274 -0.07 13.38 13.44
N ARG A 275 0.35 12.58 12.45
CA ARG A 275 0.93 13.11 11.21
C ARG A 275 -0.05 13.96 10.42
N LYS A 276 -1.32 13.53 10.32
CA LYS A 276 -2.39 14.33 9.71
C LYS A 276 -2.53 15.67 10.42
N PHE A 277 -2.62 15.66 11.75
CA PHE A 277 -2.70 16.88 12.53
C PHE A 277 -1.52 17.82 12.24
N LEU A 278 -0.29 17.30 12.23
CA LEU A 278 0.90 18.10 11.91
C LEU A 278 0.84 18.71 10.51
N VAL A 279 0.38 17.96 9.50
CA VAL A 279 0.16 18.47 8.14
C VAL A 279 -0.87 19.61 8.14
N ASP A 280 -1.94 19.47 8.93
CA ASP A 280 -3.03 20.45 9.02
C ASP A 280 -2.62 21.74 9.76
N THR A 281 -1.54 21.75 10.54
CA THR A 281 -1.00 22.97 11.17
C THR A 281 -0.46 23.98 10.14
N GLY A 282 -0.14 23.52 8.93
CA GLY A 282 0.49 24.35 7.89
C GLY A 282 2.01 24.48 8.00
N GLU A 283 2.61 23.93 9.06
CA GLU A 283 4.07 23.86 9.23
C GLU A 283 4.71 22.97 8.16
N ASP A 284 6.00 23.22 7.88
CA ASP A 284 6.74 22.48 6.87
C ASP A 284 7.42 21.24 7.46
N PHE A 285 6.88 20.08 7.10
CA PHE A 285 7.43 18.77 7.43
C PHE A 285 7.67 17.99 6.14
N PRO A 286 8.88 18.04 5.54
CA PRO A 286 9.14 17.48 4.22
C PRO A 286 8.94 15.96 4.15
N GLU A 287 9.02 15.26 5.28
CA GLU A 287 8.83 13.81 5.38
C GLU A 287 7.36 13.41 5.37
N LEU A 288 6.42 14.34 5.60
CA LEU A 288 4.98 14.09 5.59
C LEU A 288 4.41 14.31 4.18
N THR A 289 4.88 13.49 3.25
CA THR A 289 4.55 13.58 1.83
C THR A 289 4.18 12.20 1.25
N PRO A 290 3.33 12.12 0.21
CA PRO A 290 2.58 13.22 -0.41
C PRO A 290 1.44 13.75 0.47
N ARG A 291 1.15 15.06 0.40
CA ARG A 291 0.01 15.68 1.11
C ARG A 291 -1.32 15.02 0.76
N ALA A 292 -1.47 14.59 -0.49
CA ALA A 292 -2.63 13.83 -0.98
C ALA A 292 -2.94 12.58 -0.15
N PHE A 293 -1.95 11.94 0.48
CA PHE A 293 -2.22 10.82 1.40
C PHE A 293 -3.13 11.27 2.56
N TYR A 294 -2.83 12.41 3.18
CA TYR A 294 -3.55 12.94 4.34
C TYR A 294 -4.90 13.56 3.98
N GLU A 295 -5.01 14.15 2.79
CA GLU A 295 -6.25 14.69 2.23
C GLU A 295 -7.27 13.59 1.93
N ASN A 296 -6.81 12.38 1.62
CA ASN A 296 -7.65 11.23 1.23
C ASN A 296 -7.76 10.16 2.33
N LEU A 297 -7.49 10.49 3.59
CA LEU A 297 -7.66 9.55 4.71
C LEU A 297 -9.13 9.23 5.02
N ARG A 298 -10.06 10.02 4.46
CA ARG A 298 -11.49 9.71 4.46
C ARG A 298 -11.97 9.38 3.06
N SER A 299 -12.80 8.35 2.93
CA SER A 299 -13.27 7.90 1.63
C SER A 299 -14.38 8.78 1.07
N HIS A 300 -14.50 8.86 -0.25
CA HIS A 300 -15.69 9.41 -0.92
C HIS A 300 -16.81 8.35 -1.03
N LEU A 301 -16.50 7.11 -0.65
CA LEU A 301 -17.47 6.04 -0.54
C LEU A 301 -18.47 6.38 0.57
N PRO A 302 -19.74 5.94 0.46
CA PRO A 302 -20.75 6.23 1.47
C PRO A 302 -20.25 5.84 2.85
N ALA A 303 -20.56 6.66 3.85
CA ALA A 303 -20.29 6.31 5.24
C ALA A 303 -20.86 4.91 5.51
N LEU A 304 -20.13 4.11 6.27
CA LEU A 304 -20.68 2.86 6.78
C LEU A 304 -21.84 3.25 7.69
N HIS A 305 -23.06 3.20 7.16
CA HIS A 305 -24.27 3.34 7.95
C HIS A 305 -24.37 2.06 8.79
N VAL A 306 -23.83 2.16 10.01
CA VAL A 306 -23.92 1.13 11.05
C VAL A 306 -25.23 1.28 11.79
#